data_AF-A0A7K4FTX6-F1
#
_entry.id   AF-A0A7K4FTX6-F1
#
_cell.length_a   1.000
_cell.length_b   1.000
_cell.length_c   1.000
_cell.angle_alpha   90.00
_cell.angle_beta   90.00
_cell.angle_gamma   90.00
#
_symmetry.space_group_name_H-M   'P 1'
#
loop_
_entity.id
_entity.type
_entity.pdbx_description
1 polymer ?
#
loop_
_entity_poly.entity_id
_entity_poly.type
_entity_poly.pdbx_seq_one_letter_code
_entity_poly.pdbx_strand_id
1 'polypeptide(L)' 'METRFYREALIRNALAEVLSGKSVKDVLDSGNRERLCSTPKEDLISFGEETMEFILNERRDEERSKKVVEEIEEECRK' A
#
# COMPACT_ATOMS: atom_id res chain seq x y z
N MET A 1 6.80 -4.63 20.36
CA MET A 1 6.91 -3.26 19.85
C MET A 1 7.43 -3.36 18.43
N GLU A 2 6.57 -3.06 17.45
CA GLU A 2 6.96 -3.05 16.04
C GLU A 2 7.90 -1.85 15.80
N THR A 3 9.05 -2.06 15.16
CA THR A 3 9.91 -0.92 14.80
C THR A 3 9.31 -0.19 13.60
N ARG A 4 9.53 1.12 13.51
CA ARG A 4 9.05 1.94 12.39
C ARG A 4 9.46 1.35 11.03
N PHE A 5 10.71 0.91 10.93
CA PHE A 5 11.25 0.27 9.72
C PHE A 5 10.49 -1.02 9.34
N TYR A 6 10.20 -1.89 10.32
CA TYR A 6 9.47 -3.13 10.05
C TYR A 6 8.04 -2.86 9.60
N ARG A 7 7.38 -1.85 10.20
CA ARG A 7 6.04 -1.43 9.80
C ARG A 7 5.99 -0.89 8.36
N GLU A 8 6.95 -0.05 8.00
CA GLU A 8 7.07 0.49 6.64
C GLU A 8 7.31 -0.65 5.61
N ALA A 9 8.15 -1.64 5.94
CA ALA A 9 8.38 -2.79 5.08
C ALA A 9 7.10 -3.63 4.85
N LEU A 10 6.29 -3.84 5.90
CA LEU A 10 5.02 -4.55 5.78
C LEU A 10 3.99 -3.78 4.94
N ILE A 11 3.94 -2.46 5.08
CA ILE A 11 3.08 -1.61 4.24
C ILE A 11 3.49 -1.72 2.77
N ARG A 12 4.78 -1.59 2.46
CA ARG A 12 5.29 -1.73 1.09
C ARG A 12 5.02 -3.13 0.50
N ASN A 13 5.13 -4.19 1.30
CA ASN A 13 4.75 -5.53 0.86
C ASN A 13 3.25 -5.64 0.52
N ALA A 14 2.38 -5.10 1.37
CA ALA A 14 0.95 -5.10 1.11
C ALA A 14 0.60 -4.27 -0.14
N LEU A 15 1.24 -3.11 -0.33
CA LEU A 15 1.10 -2.30 -1.54
C LEU A 15 1.60 -3.03 -2.78
N ALA A 16 2.69 -3.79 -2.68
CA ALA A 16 3.22 -4.57 -3.80
C ALA A 16 2.21 -5.62 -4.28
N GLU A 17 1.49 -6.25 -3.36
CA GLU A 17 0.43 -7.21 -3.68
C GLU A 17 -0.72 -6.55 -4.45
N VAL A 18 -1.20 -5.39 -3.98
CA VAL A 18 -2.26 -4.64 -4.67
C VAL A 18 -1.79 -4.15 -6.04
N LEU A 19 -0.61 -3.54 -6.10
CA LEU A 19 -0.03 -3.04 -7.35
C LEU A 19 0.23 -4.16 -8.36
N SER A 20 0.50 -5.38 -7.90
CA SER A 20 0.63 -6.58 -8.76
C SER A 20 -0.72 -7.15 -9.21
N GLY A 21 -1.84 -6.53 -8.82
CA GLY A 21 -3.19 -6.88 -9.27
C GLY A 21 -4.00 -7.74 -8.31
N LYS A 22 -3.57 -7.95 -7.06
CA LYS A 22 -4.49 -8.50 -6.04
C LYS A 22 -5.54 -7.46 -5.68
N SER A 23 -6.75 -7.92 -5.36
CA SER A 23 -7.81 -7.01 -4.92
C SER A 23 -7.44 -6.33 -3.60
N VAL A 24 -7.79 -5.04 -3.46
CA VAL A 24 -7.57 -4.30 -2.21
C VAL A 24 -8.24 -5.01 -1.03
N LYS A 25 -9.47 -5.49 -1.24
CA LYS A 25 -10.23 -6.20 -0.22
C LYS A 25 -9.48 -7.42 0.31
N ASP A 26 -8.97 -8.29 -0.57
CA ASP A 26 -8.25 -9.49 -0.15
C ASP A 26 -6.97 -9.14 0.64
N VAL A 27 -6.26 -8.10 0.21
CA VAL A 27 -5.06 -7.63 0.91
C VAL A 27 -5.42 -7.09 2.30
N LEU A 28 -6.50 -6.32 2.44
CA LEU A 28 -6.97 -5.83 3.74
C LEU A 28 -7.39 -6.99 4.66
N ASP A 29 -8.17 -7.94 4.15
CA ASP A 29 -8.68 -9.10 4.88
C ASP A 29 -7.57 -10.09 5.30
N SER A 30 -6.42 -10.07 4.61
CA SER A 30 -5.22 -10.85 4.98
C SER A 30 -4.45 -10.33 6.21
N GLY A 31 -5.00 -9.35 6.92
CA GLY A 31 -4.40 -8.79 8.15
C GLY A 31 -3.56 -7.53 7.91
N ASN A 32 -3.69 -6.89 6.74
CA ASN A 32 -3.05 -5.60 6.46
C ASN A 32 -3.97 -4.40 6.72
N ARG A 33 -5.25 -4.62 7.04
CA ARG A 33 -6.24 -3.55 7.26
C ARG A 33 -5.76 -2.50 8.25
N GLU A 34 -5.31 -2.89 9.44
CA GLU A 34 -4.83 -1.92 10.44
C GLU A 34 -3.64 -1.11 9.92
N ARG A 35 -2.70 -1.74 9.21
CA ARG A 35 -1.50 -1.08 8.69
C ARG A 35 -1.83 -0.07 7.60
N LEU A 36 -2.65 -0.48 6.62
CA LEU A 36 -2.99 0.37 5.49
C LEU A 36 -3.96 1.48 5.90
N CYS A 37 -5.03 1.16 6.63
CA CYS A 37 -6.06 2.14 7.00
C CYS A 37 -5.61 3.15 8.06
N SER A 38 -4.56 2.89 8.82
CA SER A 38 -4.01 3.84 9.80
C SER A 38 -2.79 4.61 9.32
N THR A 39 -2.33 4.35 8.09
CA THR A 39 -1.23 5.10 7.48
C THR A 39 -1.79 6.31 6.73
N PRO A 40 -1.20 7.51 6.88
CA PRO A 40 -1.63 8.68 6.14
C PRO A 40 -1.63 8.44 4.62
N LYS A 41 -2.61 9.04 3.93
CA LYS A 41 -2.76 8.93 2.47
C LYS A 41 -1.47 9.30 1.73
N GLU A 42 -0.84 10.41 2.11
CA GLU A 42 0.38 10.91 1.48
C GLU A 42 1.54 9.92 1.63
N ASP A 43 1.66 9.29 2.80
CA ASP A 43 2.67 8.26 3.06
C ASP A 43 2.40 7.01 2.19
N LEU A 44 1.13 6.59 2.06
CA LEU A 44 0.77 5.46 1.21
C LEU A 44 1.09 5.72 -0.27
N ILE A 45 0.87 6.94 -0.77
CA ILE A 45 1.21 7.31 -2.16
C ILE A 45 2.73 7.21 -2.36
N SER A 46 3.50 7.81 -1.44
CA SER A 46 4.96 7.78 -1.47
C SER A 46 5.48 6.34 -1.41
N PHE A 47 4.96 5.52 -0.49
CA PHE A 47 5.31 4.10 -0.39
C PHE A 47 4.90 3.31 -1.63
N GLY A 48 3.78 3.65 -2.27
CA GLY A 48 3.34 3.04 -3.53
C GLY A 48 4.34 3.29 -4.67
N GLU A 49 4.82 4.53 -4.80
CA GLU A 49 5.84 4.88 -5.79
C GLU A 49 7.18 4.17 -5.54
N GLU A 50 7.64 4.17 -4.28
CA GLU A 50 8.84 3.44 -3.88
C GLU A 50 8.70 1.93 -4.10
N THR A 51 7.52 1.38 -3.86
CA THR A 51 7.23 -0.04 -4.07
C THR A 51 7.33 -0.39 -5.55
N MET A 52 6.80 0.45 -6.45
CA MET A 52 6.96 0.25 -7.90
C MET A 52 8.44 0.24 -8.30
N GLU A 53 9.21 1.25 -7.86
CA GLU A 53 10.63 1.36 -8.24
C GLU A 53 11.49 0.23 -7.67
N PHE A 54 11.38 -0.05 -6.37
CA PHE A 54 12.36 -0.89 -5.67
C PHE A 54 11.91 -2.33 -5.45
N ILE A 55 10.60 -2.61 -5.46
CA ILE A 55 10.06 -3.96 -5.21
C ILE A 55 9.59 -4.61 -6.51
N LEU A 56 8.83 -3.87 -7.32
CA LEU A 56 8.30 -4.38 -8.59
C LEU A 56 9.26 -4.16 -9.77
N ASN A 57 10.31 -3.35 -9.58
CA ASN A 57 11.27 -2.99 -10.62
C ASN A 57 10.59 -2.34 -11.85
N GLU A 58 9.56 -1.54 -11.58
CA GLU A 58 8.78 -0.75 -12.53
C GLU A 58 9.13 0.73 -12.42
N ARG A 59 8.74 1.53 -13.42
CA ARG A 59 8.89 2.99 -13.32
C ARG A 59 7.88 3.53 -12.31
N ARG A 60 8.30 4.50 -11.48
CA ARG A 60 7.38 5.26 -10.62
C ARG A 60 6.22 5.83 -11.43
N ASP A 61 5.01 5.64 -10.93
CA ASP A 61 3.77 6.13 -11.51
C ASP A 61 2.87 6.67 -10.40
N GLU A 62 2.93 8.00 -10.19
CA GLU A 62 2.16 8.69 -9.16
C GLU A 62 0.64 8.54 -9.38
N GLU A 63 0.18 8.51 -10.63
CA GLU A 63 -1.25 8.38 -10.94
C GLU A 63 -1.77 7.00 -10.55
N ARG A 64 -1.00 5.95 -10.88
CA ARG A 64 -1.31 4.58 -10.46
C ARG A 64 -1.27 4.41 -8.95
N SER A 65 -0.27 4.98 -8.27
CA SER A 65 -0.21 5.01 -6.80
C SER A 65 -1.46 5.65 -6.21
N LYS A 66 -1.85 6.83 -6.70
CA LYS A 66 -3.03 7.56 -6.22
C LYS A 66 -4.31 6.74 -6.37
N LYS A 67 -4.52 6.11 -7.53
CA LYS A 67 -5.69 5.24 -7.79
C LYS A 67 -5.78 4.08 -6.80
N VAL A 68 -4.65 3.39 -6.57
CA VAL A 68 -4.59 2.29 -5.60
C VAL A 68 -4.87 2.79 -4.18
N VAL A 69 -4.31 3.92 -3.79
CA VAL A 69 -4.54 4.50 -2.45
C VAL A 69 -5.98 4.95 -2.27
N GLU A 70 -6.62 5.51 -3.29
CA GLU A 70 -8.05 5.85 -3.25
C GLU A 70 -8.92 4.61 -3.06
N GLU A 71 -8.64 3.51 -3.76
CA GLU A 71 -9.35 2.24 -3.57
C GLU A 71 -9.15 1.68 -2.15
N ILE A 72 -7.93 1.79 -1.60
CA ILE A 72 -7.65 1.44 -0.20
C ILE A 72 -8.48 2.30 0.77
N GLU A 73 -8.51 3.61 0.59
CA GLU A 73 -9.31 4.51 1.45
C GLU A 73 -10.80 4.19 1.40
N GLU A 74 -11.33 3.88 0.22
CA GLU A 74 -12.73 3.48 0.04
C GLU A 74 -13.05 2.19 0.79
N GLU A 75 -12.21 1.16 0.67
CA GLU A 75 -12.40 -0.10 1.38
C GLU A 75 -12.19 0.03 2.91
N CYS A 76 -11.33 0.95 3.35
CA CYS A 76 -11.13 1.24 4.78
C CYS A 76 -12.34 1.93 5.43
N ARG A 77 -13.18 2.62 4.65
CA ARG A 77 -14.41 3.28 5.13
C ARG A 77 -15.63 2.35 5.18
N LYS A 78 -15.53 1.15 4.60
CA LYS A 78 -16.52 0.08 4.68
C LYS A 78 -16.33 -0.73 5.95
#